data_AF-A0ABD2QFI0-F1
#
_entry.id   AF-A0ABD2QFI0-F1
#
_cell.length_a   1.000
_cell.length_b   1.000
_cell.length_c   1.000
_cell.angle_alpha   90.00
_cell.angle_beta   90.00
_cell.angle_gamma   90.00
#
_symmetry.space_group_name_H-M   'P 1'
#
loop_
_entity.id
_entity.type
_entity.pdbx_description
1 polymer ?
#
loop_
_entity_poly.entity_id
_entity_poly.type
_entity_poly.pdbx_seq_one_letter_code
_entity_poly.pdbx_strand_id
1 'polypeptide(L)'
;MNESQLVSVKSRIDKLVQRDKNVKSRKSQARCLCLAPESSLRKDLWLQILTTTKLLPPTPISTDLRELPSSFNGYELADRKLVPTYKLSENGIINLRQSLYQISIDRPELTYFPELWPMTAVLLHYLPTNAAVASVNSLMKYQYFLAQTKFEWLQRCLSIRFLIAESKFKDLCRMYSPECVKTAFLLWIIAVWNLPFTHLVCVIDCFLVEGWKVFYRAGLVVSLLLLTPSTCRLDHLSCAQHE
;
A
#
# COMPACT_ATOMS: atom_id res chain seq x y z
N MET A 1 -17.33 -18.93 -1.74
CA MET A 1 -16.27 -19.86 -1.29
C MET A 1 -16.95 -20.94 -0.48
N ASN A 2 -16.73 -22.22 -0.79
CA ASN A 2 -17.32 -23.34 -0.06
C ASN A 2 -16.54 -23.65 1.23
N GLU A 3 -17.16 -24.35 2.16
CA GLU A 3 -16.69 -24.53 3.54
C GLU A 3 -15.32 -25.24 3.63
N SER A 4 -15.08 -26.21 2.74
CA SER A 4 -13.81 -26.92 2.62
C SER A 4 -12.65 -26.03 2.13
N GLN A 5 -12.92 -25.11 1.18
CA GLN A 5 -11.93 -24.11 0.76
C GLN A 5 -11.63 -23.12 1.89
N LEU A 6 -12.64 -22.75 2.67
CA LEU A 6 -12.50 -21.81 3.79
C LEU A 6 -11.62 -22.40 4.91
N VAL A 7 -11.80 -23.68 5.24
CA VAL A 7 -10.96 -24.42 6.19
C VAL A 7 -9.52 -24.55 5.67
N SER A 8 -9.34 -24.86 4.38
CA SER A 8 -8.01 -24.94 3.75
C SER A 8 -7.27 -23.61 3.79
N VAL A 9 -7.96 -22.50 3.49
CA VAL A 9 -7.41 -21.15 3.53
C VAL A 9 -7.06 -20.75 4.96
N LYS A 10 -7.93 -20.99 5.94
CA LYS A 10 -7.64 -20.72 7.36
C LYS A 10 -6.39 -21.47 7.83
N SER A 11 -6.26 -22.76 7.51
CA SER A 11 -5.05 -23.53 7.82
C SER A 11 -3.79 -22.95 7.19
N ARG A 12 -3.87 -22.37 5.99
CA ARG A 12 -2.74 -21.69 5.35
C ARG A 12 -2.41 -20.35 6.00
N ILE A 13 -3.41 -19.61 6.48
CA ILE A 13 -3.22 -18.39 7.28
C ILE A 13 -2.52 -18.72 8.59
N ASP A 14 -2.98 -19.77 9.29
CA ASP A 14 -2.35 -20.21 10.53
C ASP A 14 -0.87 -20.60 10.31
N LYS A 15 -0.56 -21.26 9.19
CA LYS A 15 0.83 -21.61 8.80
C LYS A 15 1.69 -20.40 8.44
N LEU A 16 1.11 -19.33 7.90
CA LEU A 16 1.83 -18.06 7.66
C LEU A 16 2.28 -17.40 8.96
N VAL A 17 1.47 -17.58 10.00
CA VAL A 17 1.52 -16.86 11.26
C VAL A 17 2.29 -17.63 12.31
N GLN A 18 2.26 -18.96 12.26
CA GLN A 18 3.19 -19.80 13.01
C GLN A 18 4.63 -19.38 12.69
N ARG A 19 5.45 -19.25 13.74
CA ARG A 19 6.89 -18.95 13.69
C ARG A 19 7.66 -20.12 13.08
N ASP A 20 7.30 -20.51 11.87
CA ASP A 20 8.09 -21.43 11.11
C ASP A 20 9.40 -20.72 10.73
N LYS A 21 10.54 -21.34 11.04
CA LYS A 21 11.87 -20.79 10.75
C LYS A 21 12.09 -20.60 9.25
N ASN A 22 11.23 -21.20 8.42
CA ASN A 22 11.31 -21.14 6.97
C ASN A 22 10.62 -19.89 6.37
N VAL A 23 11.36 -18.78 6.36
CA VAL A 23 10.93 -17.49 5.74
C VAL A 23 10.52 -17.65 4.26
N LYS A 24 11.05 -18.63 3.52
CA LYS A 24 10.69 -18.89 2.12
C LYS A 24 9.27 -19.45 2.00
N SER A 25 8.90 -20.39 2.88
CA SER A 25 7.56 -20.99 2.93
C SER A 25 6.48 -19.93 3.11
N ARG A 26 6.68 -19.00 4.06
CA ARG A 26 5.71 -17.92 4.33
C ARG A 26 5.50 -16.99 3.14
N LYS A 27 6.58 -16.57 2.47
CA LYS A 27 6.49 -15.70 1.28
C LYS A 27 5.74 -16.38 0.14
N SER A 28 5.99 -17.69 -0.06
CA SER A 28 5.28 -18.46 -1.08
C SER A 28 3.79 -18.57 -0.78
N GLN A 29 3.42 -18.84 0.47
CA GLN A 29 2.03 -18.97 0.88
C GLN A 29 1.26 -17.66 0.71
N ALA A 30 1.85 -16.51 1.08
CA ALA A 30 1.23 -15.19 0.94
C ALA A 30 0.94 -14.84 -0.52
N ARG A 31 1.89 -15.12 -1.43
CA ARG A 31 1.71 -14.90 -2.88
C ARG A 31 0.62 -15.77 -3.49
N CYS A 32 0.34 -16.93 -2.91
CA CYS A 32 -0.62 -17.89 -3.43
C CYS A 32 -1.98 -17.85 -2.70
N LEU A 33 -2.19 -16.91 -1.77
CA LEU A 33 -3.37 -16.93 -0.90
C LEU A 33 -4.67 -16.55 -1.63
N CYS A 34 -4.55 -15.91 -2.81
CA CYS A 34 -5.63 -15.64 -3.78
C CYS A 34 -6.99 -15.32 -3.13
N LEU A 35 -6.98 -14.46 -2.11
CA LEU A 35 -8.19 -14.09 -1.39
C LEU A 35 -9.01 -13.12 -2.25
N ALA A 36 -10.31 -13.41 -2.40
CA ALA A 36 -11.25 -12.46 -2.96
C ALA A 36 -11.19 -11.11 -2.20
N PRO A 37 -11.35 -9.96 -2.87
CA PRO A 37 -11.33 -8.64 -2.22
C PRO A 37 -12.34 -8.52 -1.07
N GLU A 38 -13.49 -9.16 -1.20
CA GLU A 38 -14.59 -9.14 -0.23
C GLU A 38 -14.39 -10.15 0.92
N SER A 39 -13.30 -10.92 0.91
CA SER A 39 -13.05 -11.96 1.90
C SER A 39 -12.85 -11.36 3.30
N SER A 40 -13.72 -11.75 4.23
CA SER A 40 -13.64 -11.40 5.65
C SER A 40 -12.37 -11.94 6.33
N LEU A 41 -11.75 -12.98 5.76
CA LEU A 41 -10.51 -13.56 6.27
C LEU A 41 -9.31 -12.61 6.22
N ARG A 42 -9.39 -11.55 5.39
CA ARG A 42 -8.30 -10.58 5.27
C ARG A 42 -8.09 -9.77 6.55
N LYS A 43 -9.17 -9.49 7.30
CA LYS A 43 -9.09 -8.87 8.62
C LYS A 43 -8.19 -9.69 9.55
N ASP A 44 -8.50 -10.98 9.68
CA ASP A 44 -7.75 -11.88 10.57
C ASP A 44 -6.32 -12.06 10.07
N LEU A 45 -6.13 -12.26 8.76
CA LEU A 45 -4.81 -12.38 8.14
C LEU A 45 -3.92 -11.16 8.43
N TRP A 46 -4.42 -9.95 8.18
CA TRP A 46 -3.63 -8.73 8.35
C TRP A 46 -3.28 -8.49 9.81
N LEU A 47 -4.26 -8.63 10.72
CA LEU A 47 -4.00 -8.51 12.16
C LEU A 47 -2.97 -9.54 12.62
N GLN A 48 -3.07 -10.79 12.17
CA GLN A 48 -2.11 -11.83 12.54
C GLN A 48 -0.70 -11.57 11.98
N ILE A 49 -0.58 -11.14 10.71
CA ILE A 49 0.71 -10.76 10.13
C ILE A 49 1.32 -9.60 10.94
N LEU A 50 0.55 -8.55 11.19
CA LEU A 50 1.01 -7.35 11.87
C LEU A 50 1.39 -7.65 13.33
N THR A 51 0.60 -8.43 14.06
CA THR A 51 0.95 -8.83 15.44
C THR A 51 2.20 -9.73 15.48
N THR A 52 2.31 -10.72 14.59
CA THR A 52 3.42 -11.68 14.56
C THR A 52 4.76 -11.04 14.19
N THR A 53 4.72 -10.04 13.32
CA THR A 53 5.89 -9.25 12.93
C THR A 53 6.30 -8.21 13.98
N LYS A 54 5.62 -8.18 15.15
CA LYS A 54 5.73 -7.13 16.18
C LYS A 54 5.35 -5.73 15.65
N LEU A 55 4.61 -5.68 14.55
CA LEU A 55 3.99 -4.49 13.99
C LEU A 55 2.65 -4.15 14.66
N LEU A 56 2.33 -4.69 15.84
CA LEU A 56 1.20 -4.21 16.63
C LEU A 56 1.52 -4.43 18.12
N PRO A 57 1.29 -3.46 19.00
CA PRO A 57 1.26 -3.74 20.44
C PRO A 57 0.09 -4.72 20.76
N PRO A 58 0.22 -5.55 21.83
CA PRO A 58 -0.78 -6.56 22.19
C PRO A 58 -2.12 -5.99 22.68
N THR A 59 -2.21 -4.68 22.90
CA THR A 59 -3.40 -4.00 23.39
C THR A 59 -3.86 -2.94 22.38
N PRO A 60 -5.17 -2.86 22.08
CA PRO A 60 -5.72 -1.74 21.36
C PRO A 60 -5.53 -0.49 22.20
N ILE A 61 -4.81 0.50 21.67
CA ILE A 61 -4.84 1.85 22.23
C ILE A 61 -6.28 2.33 22.02
N SER A 62 -7.00 2.50 23.12
CA SER A 62 -8.29 3.20 23.14
C SER A 62 -7.98 4.67 22.88
N THR A 63 -7.89 5.05 21.61
CA THR A 63 -7.93 6.46 21.24
C THR A 63 -9.39 6.87 21.22
N ASP A 64 -9.80 7.54 22.29
CA ASP A 64 -11.02 8.33 22.32
C ASP A 64 -10.86 9.37 21.21
N LEU A 65 -11.45 9.10 20.04
CA LEU A 65 -11.35 9.98 18.88
C LEU A 65 -12.10 11.26 19.24
N ARG A 66 -11.38 12.26 19.75
CA ARG A 66 -11.91 13.60 20.00
C ARG A 66 -12.64 14.06 18.75
N GLU A 67 -13.87 14.54 18.93
CA GLU A 67 -14.62 15.22 17.88
C GLU A 67 -13.74 16.31 17.28
N LEU A 68 -13.44 16.13 16.00
CA LEU A 68 -12.45 16.92 15.28
C LEU A 68 -13.17 18.05 14.54
N PRO A 69 -12.63 19.29 14.56
CA PRO A 69 -13.16 20.35 13.71
C PRO A 69 -13.13 19.91 12.25
N SER A 70 -14.22 20.18 11.53
CA SER A 70 -14.45 19.77 10.14
C SER A 70 -13.41 20.29 9.12
N SER A 71 -12.50 21.16 9.54
CA SER A 71 -11.49 21.81 8.71
C SER A 71 -10.14 21.09 8.66
N PHE A 72 -9.87 20.14 9.56
CA PHE A 72 -8.60 19.39 9.55
C PHE A 72 -8.73 18.15 8.69
N ASN A 73 -7.89 18.09 7.66
CA ASN A 73 -8.11 17.15 6.58
C ASN A 73 -7.08 16.01 6.56
N GLY A 74 -6.01 16.07 7.36
CA GLY A 74 -5.01 15.01 7.47
C GLY A 74 -4.17 14.80 6.20
N TYR A 75 -4.27 15.72 5.23
CA TYR A 75 -3.50 15.69 3.97
C TYR A 75 -2.08 16.24 4.15
N GLU A 76 -1.78 16.90 5.27
CA GLU A 76 -0.56 17.70 5.47
C GLU A 76 0.70 16.85 5.35
N LEU A 77 0.62 15.57 5.74
CA LEU A 77 1.72 14.62 5.66
C LEU A 77 1.72 13.81 4.34
N ALA A 78 0.56 13.60 3.71
CA ALA A 78 0.43 12.73 2.55
C ALA A 78 0.80 13.43 1.23
N ASP A 79 1.07 12.65 0.19
CA ASP A 79 1.24 13.22 -1.16
C ASP A 79 -0.14 13.51 -1.74
N ARG A 80 -0.34 14.73 -2.26
CA ARG A 80 -1.62 15.14 -2.86
C ARG A 80 -2.03 14.30 -4.06
N LYS A 81 -1.06 13.67 -4.74
CA LYS A 81 -1.33 12.74 -5.86
C LYS A 81 -1.75 11.35 -5.40
N LEU A 82 -1.65 11.08 -4.10
CA LEU A 82 -2.00 9.82 -3.46
C LEU A 82 -3.12 10.03 -2.45
N VAL A 83 -4.28 10.50 -2.91
CA VAL A 83 -5.46 10.68 -2.05
C VAL A 83 -6.65 9.76 -2.37
N PRO A 84 -6.46 8.47 -2.73
CA PRO A 84 -7.58 7.59 -3.04
C PRO A 84 -8.39 7.27 -1.78
N THR A 85 -9.70 7.30 -1.90
CA THR A 85 -10.65 6.81 -0.89
C THR A 85 -11.16 5.40 -1.21
N TYR A 86 -10.81 4.88 -2.40
CA TYR A 86 -11.22 3.58 -2.92
C TYR A 86 -12.74 3.36 -2.83
N LYS A 87 -13.20 2.42 -1.99
CA LYS A 87 -14.61 2.10 -1.82
C LYS A 87 -15.11 2.45 -0.41
N LEU A 88 -14.41 3.32 0.32
CA LEU A 88 -14.82 3.70 1.67
C LEU A 88 -16.18 4.40 1.61
N SER A 89 -17.04 4.11 2.58
CA SER A 89 -18.28 4.87 2.77
C SER A 89 -17.97 6.29 3.26
N GLU A 90 -18.97 7.18 3.28
CA GLU A 90 -18.83 8.53 3.84
C GLU A 90 -18.29 8.49 5.27
N ASN A 91 -18.82 7.60 6.12
CA ASN A 91 -18.32 7.38 7.46
C ASN A 91 -16.87 6.83 7.48
N GLY A 92 -16.53 5.96 6.52
CA GLY A 92 -15.15 5.48 6.34
C GLY A 92 -14.18 6.60 5.97
N ILE A 93 -14.61 7.57 5.16
CA ILE A 93 -13.82 8.76 4.80
C ILE A 93 -13.63 9.68 6.01
N ILE A 94 -14.66 9.85 6.84
CA ILE A 94 -14.54 10.60 8.12
C ILE A 94 -13.50 9.92 9.03
N ASN A 95 -13.62 8.61 9.21
CA ASN A 95 -12.67 7.82 10.01
C ASN A 95 -11.24 7.91 9.46
N LEU A 96 -11.08 7.94 8.13
CA LEU A 96 -9.80 8.14 7.48
C LEU A 96 -9.20 9.49 7.87
N ARG A 97 -9.92 10.60 7.66
CA ARG A 97 -9.43 11.94 8.01
C ARG A 97 -9.06 12.06 9.49
N GLN A 98 -9.90 11.53 10.38
CA GLN A 98 -9.62 11.50 11.81
C GLN A 98 -8.36 10.69 12.14
N SER A 99 -8.17 9.53 11.51
CA SER A 99 -6.97 8.70 11.68
C SER A 99 -5.70 9.42 11.25
N LEU A 100 -5.75 10.11 10.11
CA LEU A 100 -4.62 10.85 9.56
C LEU A 100 -4.24 12.03 10.46
N TYR A 101 -5.24 12.78 10.93
CA TYR A 101 -5.02 13.87 11.87
C TYR A 101 -4.44 13.38 13.20
N GLN A 102 -4.99 12.30 13.76
CA GLN A 102 -4.47 11.69 14.98
C GLN A 102 -2.98 11.33 14.82
N ILE A 103 -2.61 10.69 13.70
CA ILE A 103 -1.21 10.36 13.41
C ILE A 103 -0.34 11.62 13.32
N SER A 104 -0.85 12.71 12.73
CA SER A 104 -0.10 13.98 12.63
C SER A 104 0.16 14.64 13.99
N ILE A 105 -0.79 14.55 14.93
CA ILE A 105 -0.59 15.03 16.31
C ILE A 105 0.37 14.13 17.06
N ASP A 106 0.18 12.82 16.97
CA ASP A 106 0.99 11.85 17.71
C ASP A 106 2.45 11.86 17.26
N ARG A 107 2.70 12.29 16.03
CA ARG A 107 4.00 12.26 15.37
C ARG A 107 4.37 13.62 14.75
N PRO A 108 4.55 14.66 15.57
CA PRO A 108 4.86 16.00 15.07
C PRO A 108 6.24 16.08 14.37
N GLU A 109 7.10 15.07 14.56
CA GLU A 109 8.38 14.95 13.87
C GLU A 109 8.25 14.59 12.37
N LEU A 110 7.10 14.05 11.96
CA LEU A 110 6.87 13.68 10.57
C LEU A 110 6.58 14.92 9.74
N THR A 111 7.36 15.11 8.68
CA THR A 111 7.20 16.25 7.75
C THR A 111 6.67 15.83 6.39
N TYR A 112 6.83 14.56 6.03
CA TYR A 112 6.35 14.03 4.75
C TYR A 112 6.23 12.50 4.81
N PHE A 113 5.03 11.99 4.64
CA PHE A 113 4.71 10.58 4.60
C PHE A 113 3.71 10.30 3.46
N PRO A 114 4.20 10.15 2.22
CA PRO A 114 3.40 10.23 1.00
C PRO A 114 2.28 9.20 0.93
N GLU A 115 2.50 8.05 1.54
CA GLU A 115 1.64 6.87 1.47
C GLU A 115 0.70 6.75 2.66
N LEU A 116 0.75 7.72 3.59
CA LEU A 116 -0.06 7.72 4.78
C LEU A 116 -1.55 7.60 4.43
N TRP A 117 -2.01 8.41 3.46
CA TRP A 117 -3.39 8.40 2.99
C TRP A 117 -3.80 7.05 2.38
N PRO A 118 -3.18 6.58 1.27
CA PRO A 118 -3.64 5.37 0.60
C PRO A 118 -3.49 4.13 1.48
N MET A 119 -2.44 4.05 2.31
CA MET A 119 -2.26 2.93 3.23
C MET A 119 -3.36 2.90 4.30
N THR A 120 -3.64 4.04 4.94
CA THR A 120 -4.70 4.13 5.96
C THR A 120 -6.07 3.81 5.36
N ALA A 121 -6.35 4.33 4.16
CA ALA A 121 -7.60 4.06 3.45
C ALA A 121 -7.78 2.56 3.15
N VAL A 122 -6.73 1.87 2.68
CA VAL A 122 -6.77 0.41 2.47
C VAL A 122 -6.97 -0.35 3.78
N LEU A 123 -6.28 0.03 4.86
CA LEU A 123 -6.41 -0.64 6.15
C LEU A 123 -7.83 -0.53 6.73
N LEU A 124 -8.46 0.65 6.62
CA LEU A 124 -9.82 0.90 7.08
C LEU A 124 -10.90 0.08 6.35
N HIS A 125 -10.59 -0.49 5.18
CA HIS A 125 -11.50 -1.42 4.52
C HIS A 125 -11.67 -2.75 5.26
N TYR A 126 -10.68 -3.15 6.06
CA TYR A 126 -10.64 -4.48 6.67
C TYR A 126 -10.48 -4.43 8.19
N LEU A 127 -9.94 -3.34 8.71
CA LEU A 127 -9.61 -3.16 10.12
C LEU A 127 -10.46 -2.05 10.75
N PRO A 128 -10.82 -2.18 12.04
CA PRO A 128 -11.38 -1.05 12.78
C PRO A 128 -10.34 0.08 12.89
N THR A 129 -10.83 1.31 13.09
CA THR A 129 -10.01 2.54 13.06
C THR A 129 -8.78 2.49 13.95
N ASN A 130 -8.95 2.04 15.21
CA ASN A 130 -7.85 1.89 16.17
C ASN A 130 -6.77 0.92 15.68
N ALA A 131 -7.17 -0.23 15.12
CA ALA A 131 -6.25 -1.21 14.57
C ALA A 131 -5.55 -0.67 13.31
N ALA A 132 -6.27 0.05 12.43
CA ALA A 132 -5.68 0.67 11.25
C ALA A 132 -4.59 1.69 11.64
N VAL A 133 -4.88 2.60 12.57
CA VAL A 133 -3.91 3.59 13.09
C VAL A 133 -2.71 2.91 13.73
N ALA A 134 -2.92 1.90 14.58
CA ALA A 134 -1.84 1.14 15.21
C ALA A 134 -0.97 0.40 14.18
N SER A 135 -1.59 -0.10 13.10
CA SER A 135 -0.90 -0.78 12.00
C SER A 135 -0.01 0.17 11.23
N VAL A 136 -0.52 1.34 10.84
CA VAL A 136 0.28 2.38 10.15
C VAL A 136 1.45 2.82 11.03
N ASN A 137 1.18 3.13 12.30
CA ASN A 137 2.22 3.52 13.25
C ASN A 137 3.34 2.49 13.40
N SER A 138 2.98 1.23 13.29
CA SER A 138 3.96 0.16 13.41
C SER A 138 4.70 -0.11 12.11
N LEU A 139 4.05 -0.01 10.95
CA LEU A 139 4.72 -0.05 9.65
C LEU A 139 5.78 1.06 9.54
N MET A 140 5.52 2.24 10.11
CA MET A 140 6.48 3.34 10.17
C MET A 140 7.72 3.04 11.02
N LYS A 141 7.63 2.21 12.07
CA LYS A 141 8.80 1.88 12.91
C LYS A 141 9.92 1.19 12.13
N TYR A 142 9.58 0.65 10.98
CA TYR A 142 10.47 -0.13 10.16
C TYR A 142 10.67 0.57 8.81
N GLN A 143 11.83 1.22 8.66
CA GLN A 143 12.20 2.02 7.49
C GLN A 143 12.09 1.30 6.14
N TYR A 144 11.98 -0.03 6.13
CA TYR A 144 11.83 -0.84 4.93
C TYR A 144 10.37 -1.00 4.45
N PHE A 145 9.38 -0.47 5.16
CA PHE A 145 7.97 -0.52 4.75
C PHE A 145 7.47 0.80 4.15
N LEU A 146 7.70 1.95 4.79
CA LEU A 146 7.06 3.22 4.40
C LEU A 146 8.06 4.37 4.41
N ALA A 147 7.91 5.32 3.49
CA ALA A 147 8.80 6.47 3.36
C ALA A 147 8.36 7.57 4.34
N GLN A 148 9.29 8.14 5.09
CA GLN A 148 9.02 9.16 6.12
C GLN A 148 9.68 10.51 5.81
N THR A 149 10.39 10.59 4.68
CA THR A 149 10.94 11.85 4.17
C THR A 149 10.75 11.95 2.66
N LYS A 150 10.74 13.18 2.16
CA LYS A 150 10.69 13.45 0.71
C LYS A 150 11.88 12.84 -0.03
N PHE A 151 13.05 12.81 0.63
CA PHE A 151 14.26 12.22 0.07
C PHE A 151 14.12 10.70 -0.09
N GLU A 152 13.69 9.99 0.95
CA GLU A 152 13.45 8.54 0.88
C GLU A 152 12.42 8.18 -0.20
N TRP A 153 11.34 8.96 -0.27
CA TRP A 153 10.32 8.79 -1.31
C TRP A 153 10.89 8.95 -2.71
N LEU A 154 11.65 10.02 -2.95
CA LEU A 154 12.28 10.27 -4.24
C LEU A 154 13.28 9.17 -4.60
N GLN A 155 14.11 8.75 -3.65
CA GLN A 155 15.04 7.62 -3.85
C GLN A 155 14.29 6.36 -4.26
N ARG A 156 13.16 6.04 -3.62
CA ARG A 156 12.34 4.88 -3.99
C ARG A 156 11.73 5.04 -5.38
N CYS A 157 11.18 6.22 -5.70
CA CYS A 157 10.59 6.49 -7.01
C CYS A 157 11.62 6.28 -8.13
N LEU A 158 12.85 6.77 -7.94
CA LEU A 158 13.92 6.68 -8.94
C LEU A 158 14.58 5.29 -8.99
N SER A 159 14.57 4.55 -7.89
CA SER A 159 15.24 3.23 -7.78
C SER A 159 14.73 2.21 -8.78
N ILE A 160 13.47 2.30 -9.20
CA ILE A 160 12.87 1.34 -10.15
C ILE A 160 13.62 1.29 -11.48
N ARG A 161 14.24 2.40 -11.91
CA ARG A 161 15.01 2.46 -13.15
C ARG A 161 16.24 1.57 -13.13
N PHE A 162 16.80 1.31 -11.95
CA PHE A 162 17.95 0.43 -11.78
C PHE A 162 17.56 -1.06 -11.72
N LEU A 163 16.26 -1.37 -11.68
CA LEU A 163 15.77 -2.75 -11.70
C LEU A 163 15.55 -3.29 -13.13
N ILE A 164 15.67 -2.44 -14.15
CA ILE A 164 15.60 -2.83 -15.56
C ILE A 164 16.99 -2.75 -16.19
N ALA A 165 17.34 -3.78 -16.97
CA ALA A 165 18.59 -3.79 -17.73
C ALA A 165 18.66 -2.62 -18.71
N GLU A 166 19.83 -2.01 -18.84
CA GLU A 166 20.04 -0.83 -19.70
C GLU A 166 19.68 -1.10 -21.16
N SER A 167 20.01 -2.30 -21.67
CA SER A 167 19.62 -2.74 -23.01
C SER A 167 18.10 -2.73 -23.18
N LYS A 168 17.37 -3.32 -22.24
CA LYS A 168 15.91 -3.38 -22.27
C LYS A 168 15.27 -2.00 -22.20
N PHE A 169 15.82 -1.09 -21.37
CA PHE A 169 15.33 0.29 -21.32
C PHE A 169 15.54 1.01 -22.67
N LYS A 170 16.71 0.85 -23.29
CA LYS A 170 16.99 1.39 -24.63
C LYS A 170 16.04 0.81 -25.68
N ASP A 171 15.74 -0.48 -25.62
CA ASP A 171 14.78 -1.13 -26.52
C ASP A 171 13.36 -0.57 -26.35
N LEU A 172 12.91 -0.35 -25.10
CA LEU A 172 11.64 0.32 -24.83
C LEU A 172 11.61 1.74 -25.41
N CYS A 173 12.69 2.51 -25.26
CA CYS A 173 12.80 3.87 -25.83
C CYS A 173 12.92 3.90 -27.36
N ARG A 174 13.22 2.76 -28.02
CA ARG A 174 13.15 2.63 -29.48
C ARG A 174 11.74 2.28 -29.94
N MET A 175 11.05 1.44 -29.16
CA MET A 175 9.69 0.99 -29.45
C MET A 175 8.64 2.06 -29.14
N TYR A 176 8.89 2.86 -28.11
CA TYR A 176 8.01 3.92 -27.60
C TYR A 176 8.78 5.23 -27.50
N SER A 177 8.09 6.37 -27.43
CA SER A 177 8.75 7.66 -27.18
C SER A 177 9.56 7.61 -25.87
N PRO A 178 10.83 8.06 -25.86
CA PRO A 178 11.64 8.08 -24.64
C PRO A 178 10.99 8.81 -23.47
N GLU A 179 10.23 9.87 -23.74
CA GLU A 179 9.53 10.63 -22.70
C GLU A 179 8.36 9.86 -22.11
N CYS A 180 7.64 9.07 -22.91
CA CYS A 180 6.61 8.15 -22.41
C CYS A 180 7.21 7.08 -21.50
N VAL A 181 8.34 6.50 -21.89
CA VAL A 181 9.06 5.50 -21.08
C VAL A 181 9.51 6.10 -19.75
N LYS A 182 10.18 7.27 -19.78
CA LYS A 182 10.60 7.96 -18.54
C LYS A 182 9.41 8.27 -17.64
N THR A 183 8.32 8.80 -18.19
CA THR A 183 7.11 9.14 -17.44
C THR A 183 6.48 7.91 -16.80
N ALA A 184 6.34 6.80 -17.53
CA ALA A 184 5.80 5.55 -17.01
C ALA A 184 6.64 4.97 -15.85
N PHE A 185 7.97 5.13 -15.92
CA PHE A 185 8.89 4.71 -14.86
C PHE A 185 9.01 5.73 -13.72
N LEU A 186 8.56 6.98 -13.89
CA LEU A 186 8.53 7.98 -12.82
C LEU A 186 7.23 7.92 -12.02
N LEU A 187 6.09 7.71 -12.70
CA LEU A 187 4.76 7.68 -12.10
C LEU A 187 4.34 6.28 -11.60
N TRP A 188 5.24 5.30 -11.63
CA TRP A 188 4.93 3.90 -11.35
C TRP A 188 4.24 3.67 -10.01
N ILE A 189 4.68 4.35 -8.94
CA ILE A 189 4.13 4.14 -7.60
C ILE A 189 2.75 4.74 -7.45
N ILE A 190 2.50 5.88 -8.11
CA ILE A 190 1.17 6.48 -8.22
C ILE A 190 0.25 5.53 -8.99
N ALA A 191 0.74 4.95 -10.08
CA ALA A 191 -0.03 3.97 -10.85
C ALA A 191 -0.32 2.68 -10.06
N VAL A 192 0.61 2.21 -9.22
CA VAL A 192 0.39 1.06 -8.33
C VAL A 192 -0.72 1.35 -7.32
N TRP A 193 -0.70 2.51 -6.67
CA TRP A 193 -1.76 2.92 -5.73
C TRP A 193 -3.11 3.16 -6.41
N ASN A 194 -3.12 3.42 -7.71
CA ASN A 194 -4.34 3.58 -8.53
C ASN A 194 -4.75 2.29 -9.27
N LEU A 195 -4.14 1.15 -8.96
CA LEU A 195 -4.62 -0.13 -9.48
C LEU A 195 -6.10 -0.36 -9.09
N PRO A 196 -6.87 -1.11 -9.89
CA PRO A 196 -8.18 -1.57 -9.45
C PRO A 196 -8.08 -2.17 -8.06
N PHE A 197 -8.97 -1.76 -7.15
CA PHE A 197 -8.87 -2.08 -5.72
C PHE A 197 -8.64 -3.58 -5.46
N THR A 198 -9.23 -4.43 -6.30
CA THR A 198 -9.10 -5.89 -6.26
C THR A 198 -7.66 -6.39 -6.43
N HIS A 199 -6.86 -5.74 -7.28
CA HIS A 199 -5.46 -6.06 -7.49
C HIS A 199 -4.59 -5.42 -6.40
N LEU A 200 -4.92 -4.18 -6.00
CA LEU A 200 -4.19 -3.48 -4.96
C LEU A 200 -4.18 -4.27 -3.65
N VAL A 201 -5.32 -4.81 -3.20
CA VAL A 201 -5.38 -5.57 -1.94
C VAL A 201 -4.50 -6.83 -1.97
N CYS A 202 -4.34 -7.48 -3.13
CA CYS A 202 -3.41 -8.60 -3.28
C CYS A 202 -1.93 -8.16 -3.21
N VAL A 203 -1.62 -6.98 -3.74
CA VAL A 203 -0.29 -6.37 -3.57
C VAL A 203 -0.05 -6.09 -2.08
N ILE A 204 -1.05 -5.59 -1.35
CA ILE A 204 -0.96 -5.31 0.08
C ILE A 204 -0.80 -6.59 0.91
N ASP A 205 -1.53 -7.67 0.60
CA ASP A 205 -1.38 -8.98 1.23
C ASP A 205 0.11 -9.44 1.20
N CYS A 206 0.77 -9.26 0.06
CA CYS A 206 2.20 -9.58 -0.09
C CYS A 206 3.10 -8.54 0.58
N PHE A 207 2.78 -7.25 0.47
CA PHE A 207 3.56 -6.16 1.05
C PHE A 207 3.70 -6.31 2.55
N LEU A 208 2.63 -6.66 3.28
CA LEU A 208 2.69 -6.82 4.74
C LEU A 208 3.67 -7.93 5.19
N VAL A 209 3.98 -8.90 4.31
CA VAL A 209 4.92 -10.00 4.58
C VAL A 209 6.33 -9.69 4.08
N GLU A 210 6.44 -8.98 2.96
CA GLU A 210 7.69 -8.85 2.20
C GLU A 210 8.27 -7.44 2.15
N GLY A 211 7.48 -6.43 2.48
CA GLY A 211 7.84 -5.02 2.45
C GLY A 211 7.94 -4.40 1.06
N TRP A 212 8.66 -3.28 0.97
CA TRP A 212 8.69 -2.38 -0.17
C TRP A 212 9.01 -3.01 -1.53
N LYS A 213 9.81 -4.09 -1.54
CA LYS A 213 10.16 -4.80 -2.78
C LYS A 213 8.96 -5.35 -3.54
N VAL A 214 7.82 -5.55 -2.89
CA VAL A 214 6.58 -5.94 -3.55
C VAL A 214 6.08 -4.81 -4.45
N PHE A 215 6.12 -3.56 -3.96
CA PHE A 215 5.79 -2.40 -4.78
C PHE A 215 6.73 -2.24 -5.96
N TYR A 216 8.03 -2.49 -5.81
CA TYR A 216 8.93 -2.47 -6.98
C TYR A 216 8.54 -3.50 -8.06
N ARG A 217 8.17 -4.72 -7.66
CA ARG A 217 7.72 -5.75 -8.60
C ARG A 217 6.43 -5.34 -9.30
N ALA A 218 5.45 -4.85 -8.52
CA ALA A 218 4.19 -4.35 -9.07
C ALA A 218 4.43 -3.15 -9.99
N GLY A 219 5.29 -2.21 -9.58
CA GLY A 219 5.70 -1.05 -10.34
C GLY A 219 6.30 -1.40 -11.69
N LEU A 220 7.20 -2.38 -11.75
CA LEU A 220 7.78 -2.81 -13.02
C LEU A 220 6.73 -3.35 -13.97
N VAL A 221 5.78 -4.16 -13.47
CA VAL A 221 4.68 -4.69 -14.27
C VAL A 221 3.79 -3.55 -14.76
N VAL A 222 3.38 -2.64 -13.86
CA VAL A 222 2.50 -1.51 -14.19
C VAL A 222 3.18 -0.56 -15.18
N SER A 223 4.45 -0.18 -14.98
CA SER A 223 5.19 0.67 -15.92
C SER A 223 5.27 0.05 -17.31
N LEU A 224 5.48 -1.27 -17.42
CA LEU A 224 5.48 -1.96 -18.71
C LEU A 224 4.09 -2.02 -19.33
N LEU A 225 3.05 -2.25 -18.53
CA LEU A 225 1.67 -2.25 -18.99
C LEU A 225 1.26 -0.87 -19.52
N LEU A 226 1.59 0.20 -18.81
CA LEU A 226 1.29 1.58 -19.23
C LEU A 226 1.91 1.94 -20.59
N LEU A 227 3.00 1.26 -20.98
CA LEU A 227 3.63 1.45 -22.29
C LEU A 227 2.92 0.67 -23.40
N THR A 228 2.08 -0.32 -23.10
CA THR A 228 1.41 -1.09 -24.15
C THR A 228 0.37 -0.23 -24.90
N PRO A 229 0.26 -0.36 -26.24
CA PRO A 229 -0.59 0.51 -27.08
C PRO A 229 -2.06 0.56 -26.65
N SER A 230 -2.58 -0.52 -26.06
CA SER A 230 -3.96 -0.66 -25.60
C SER A 230 -4.31 0.21 -24.38
N THR A 231 -3.30 0.72 -23.67
CA THR A 231 -3.45 1.38 -22.37
C THR A 231 -2.68 2.69 -22.25
N CYS A 232 -2.28 3.30 -23.37
CA CYS A 232 -1.63 4.62 -23.37
C CYS A 232 -2.63 5.69 -22.86
N ARG A 233 -2.73 5.78 -21.52
CA ARG A 233 -3.60 6.66 -20.73
C ARG A 233 -2.75 7.38 -19.68
N LEU A 234 -1.61 7.91 -20.10
CA LEU A 234 -0.77 8.73 -19.22
C LEU A 234 -1.44 10.09 -18.93
N ASP A 235 -2.38 10.52 -19.77
CA ASP A 235 -3.08 11.81 -19.65
C ASP A 235 -3.90 11.92 -18.34
N HIS A 236 -4.52 10.83 -17.88
CA HIS A 236 -5.29 10.84 -16.63
C HIS A 236 -4.39 10.91 -15.38
N LEU A 237 -3.13 10.47 -15.47
CA LEU A 237 -2.16 10.57 -14.38
C LEU A 237 -1.43 11.93 -14.40
N SER A 238 -1.42 12.64 -15.53
CA SER A 238 -0.85 13.99 -15.64
C SER A 238 -1.85 15.10 -15.28
N CYS A 239 -3.18 14.88 -15.40
CA CYS A 239 -4.18 15.86 -14.98
C CYS A 239 -4.18 16.16 -13.47
N ALA A 240 -3.62 15.29 -12.62
CA ALA A 240 -3.37 15.58 -11.20
C ALA A 240 -2.16 16.54 -10.97
N GLN A 241 -1.71 17.25 -12.01
CA GLN A 241 -0.63 18.25 -11.95
C GLN A 241 -1.14 19.69 -12.06
N HIS A 242 -2.44 19.90 -12.30
CA HIS A 242 -3.07 21.22 -12.36
C HIS A 242 -4.41 21.21 -11.63
N GLU A 243 -4.38 21.13 -10.29
CA GLU A 243 -5.42 21.61 -9.37
C GLU A 243 -4.89 21.64 -7.93
#